data_AF-A0AA88U100-F1
#
_entry.id   AF-A0AA88U100-F1
#
_cell.length_a   1.000
_cell.length_b   1.000
_cell.length_c   1.000
_cell.angle_alpha   90.00
_cell.angle_beta   90.00
_cell.angle_gamma   90.00
#
_symmetry.space_group_name_H-M   'P 1'
#
loop_
_entity.id
_entity.type
_entity.pdbx_description
1 polymer ?
#
loop_
_entity_poly.entity_id
_entity_poly.type
_entity_poly.pdbx_seq_one_letter_code
_entity_poly.pdbx_strand_id
1 'polypeptide(L)'
;MDTLPDHVQEEAIPLGHLVEKHDKLEKIIQKKEKDVQELREAVESHKRSAQTAVEDSKRIFTELIRSIKKRRSEVQQLIRDQERAAVSRAEEQLEKLKKEIDDLKRIDAEMKQLSETDDHIHFLQCLPFVPELTGSAVSCHLSFDAVLKTMFQLREKLHQFSRETIENITATLKNIQLGGAPDYQTRKDFLRCFRVALEAALHSENKDAGRAGKSLQIQ
;
A
#
# COMPACT_ATOMS: atom_id res chain seq x y z
N MET A 1 -63.33 10.94 -85.98
CA MET A 1 -63.40 11.90 -84.87
C MET A 1 -63.24 11.08 -83.61
N ASP A 2 -62.00 10.77 -83.23
CA ASP A 2 -61.10 11.68 -82.50
C ASP A 2 -61.71 11.89 -81.10
N THR A 3 -61.07 11.63 -79.96
CA THR A 3 -59.65 11.50 -79.62
C THR A 3 -59.59 10.91 -78.20
N LEU A 4 -58.69 9.96 -77.93
CA LEU A 4 -57.98 9.91 -76.63
C LEU A 4 -56.96 11.09 -76.65
N PRO A 5 -56.37 11.58 -75.53
CA PRO A 5 -56.19 10.92 -74.22
C PRO A 5 -56.34 11.83 -72.99
N ASP A 6 -56.26 11.29 -71.78
CA ASP A 6 -55.12 11.64 -70.93
C ASP A 6 -54.81 10.55 -69.89
N HIS A 7 -53.54 10.50 -69.54
CA HIS A 7 -52.81 9.42 -68.94
C HIS A 7 -53.10 9.24 -67.44
N VAL A 8 -53.45 8.03 -67.03
CA VAL A 8 -53.09 7.54 -65.70
C VAL A 8 -51.64 7.08 -65.81
N GLN A 9 -50.73 7.94 -65.34
CA GLN A 9 -49.31 7.62 -65.21
C GLN A 9 -49.16 6.65 -64.04
N GLU A 10 -49.30 5.36 -64.32
CA GLU A 10 -48.86 4.31 -63.40
C GLU A 10 -47.33 4.33 -63.40
N GLU A 11 -46.75 5.02 -62.41
CA GLU A 11 -45.31 5.01 -62.15
C GLU A 11 -44.87 3.59 -61.80
N ALA A 12 -44.56 2.80 -62.82
CA ALA A 12 -43.79 1.59 -62.69
C ALA A 12 -42.40 1.98 -62.16
N ILE A 13 -42.16 1.76 -60.86
CA ILE A 13 -40.82 1.91 -60.27
C ILE A 13 -39.86 1.05 -61.11
N PRO A 14 -38.83 1.63 -61.76
CA PRO A 14 -37.99 0.87 -62.67
C PRO A 14 -37.30 -0.26 -61.89
N LEU A 15 -37.35 -1.50 -62.39
CA LEU A 15 -36.68 -2.67 -61.81
C LEU A 15 -35.20 -2.39 -61.44
N GLY A 16 -34.53 -1.50 -62.18
CA GLY A 16 -33.17 -1.02 -61.88
C GLY A 16 -33.03 -0.32 -60.52
N HIS A 17 -34.00 0.49 -60.09
CA HIS A 17 -33.98 1.15 -58.77
C HIS A 17 -34.09 0.15 -57.61
N LEU A 18 -34.79 -0.97 -57.81
CA LEU A 18 -34.92 -2.01 -56.80
C LEU A 18 -33.62 -2.81 -56.66
N VAL A 19 -32.96 -3.13 -57.78
CA VAL A 19 -31.66 -3.82 -57.81
C VAL A 19 -30.58 -2.96 -57.14
N GLU A 20 -30.51 -1.66 -57.43
CA GLU A 20 -29.55 -0.77 -56.76
C GLU A 20 -29.79 -0.65 -55.25
N LYS A 21 -31.05 -0.65 -54.80
CA LYS A 21 -31.39 -0.65 -53.37
C LYS A 21 -30.99 -1.98 -52.71
N HIS A 22 -31.17 -3.10 -53.41
CA HIS A 22 -30.73 -4.42 -52.95
C HIS A 22 -29.22 -4.47 -52.74
N ASP A 23 -28.42 -4.04 -53.72
CA ASP A 23 -26.95 -4.01 -53.62
C ASP A 23 -26.45 -3.11 -52.49
N LYS A 24 -27.12 -1.96 -52.26
CA LYS A 24 -26.82 -1.08 -51.12
C LYS A 24 -27.13 -1.75 -49.79
N LEU A 25 -28.26 -2.45 -49.70
CA LEU A 25 -28.66 -3.17 -48.50
C LEU A 25 -27.67 -4.29 -48.17
N GLU A 26 -27.25 -5.07 -49.17
CA GLU A 26 -26.31 -6.17 -49.00
C GLU A 26 -24.94 -5.69 -48.50
N LYS A 27 -24.43 -4.56 -49.03
CA LYS A 27 -23.20 -3.92 -48.52
C LYS A 27 -23.34 -3.45 -47.06
N ILE A 28 -24.51 -2.93 -46.68
CA ILE A 28 -24.78 -2.52 -45.29
C ILE A 28 -24.78 -3.74 -44.38
N ILE A 29 -25.42 -4.83 -44.79
CA ILE A 29 -25.46 -6.10 -44.04
C ILE A 29 -24.04 -6.60 -43.79
N GLN A 30 -23.23 -6.74 -44.84
CA GLN A 30 -21.83 -7.20 -44.71
C GLN A 30 -21.00 -6.31 -43.77
N LYS A 31 -21.20 -4.98 -43.84
CA LYS A 31 -20.52 -4.05 -42.92
C LYS A 31 -20.94 -4.26 -41.47
N LYS A 32 -22.24 -4.51 -41.23
CA LYS A 32 -22.79 -4.77 -39.90
C LYS A 32 -22.35 -6.13 -39.34
N GLU A 33 -22.24 -7.16 -40.17
CA GLU A 33 -21.66 -8.45 -39.77
C GLU A 33 -20.19 -8.29 -39.33
N LYS A 34 -19.42 -7.49 -40.07
CA LYS A 34 -18.05 -7.14 -39.67
C LYS A 34 -18.00 -6.33 -38.37
N ASP A 35 -18.90 -5.35 -38.20
CA ASP A 35 -19.05 -4.60 -36.93
C ASP A 35 -19.29 -5.54 -35.74
N VAL A 36 -20.18 -6.53 -35.92
CA VAL A 36 -20.50 -7.51 -34.88
C VAL A 36 -19.27 -8.34 -34.50
N GLN A 37 -18.49 -8.78 -35.49
CA GLN A 37 -17.29 -9.57 -35.21
C GLN A 37 -16.23 -8.74 -34.45
N GLU A 38 -15.95 -7.52 -34.89
CA GLU A 38 -15.01 -6.61 -34.20
C GLU A 38 -15.48 -6.30 -32.78
N LEU A 39 -16.78 -6.10 -32.57
CA LEU A 39 -17.34 -5.86 -31.24
C LEU A 39 -17.19 -7.07 -30.31
N ARG A 40 -17.37 -8.30 -30.83
CA ARG A 40 -17.16 -9.52 -30.04
C ARG A 40 -15.71 -9.63 -29.57
N GLU A 41 -14.75 -9.39 -30.46
CA GLU A 41 -13.32 -9.42 -30.12
C GLU A 41 -12.95 -8.34 -29.10
N ALA A 42 -13.51 -7.13 -29.26
CA ALA A 42 -13.34 -6.03 -28.33
C ALA A 42 -13.85 -6.38 -26.92
N VAL A 43 -15.03 -6.98 -26.81
CA VAL A 43 -15.63 -7.41 -25.54
C VAL A 43 -14.77 -8.48 -24.87
N GLU A 44 -14.31 -9.50 -25.60
CA GLU A 44 -13.46 -10.55 -25.03
C GLU A 44 -12.07 -10.02 -24.63
N SER A 45 -11.52 -9.07 -25.38
CA SER A 45 -10.29 -8.36 -24.97
C SER A 45 -10.49 -7.61 -23.65
N HIS A 46 -11.59 -6.85 -23.51
CA HIS A 46 -11.89 -6.11 -22.29
C HIS A 46 -12.09 -7.03 -21.08
N LYS A 47 -12.80 -8.15 -21.25
CA LYS A 47 -12.95 -9.18 -20.20
C LYS A 47 -11.60 -9.73 -19.73
N ARG A 48 -10.70 -10.07 -20.67
CA ARG A 48 -9.36 -10.55 -20.35
C ARG A 48 -8.55 -9.49 -19.59
N SER A 49 -8.58 -8.24 -20.05
CA SER A 49 -7.89 -7.13 -19.37
C SER A 49 -8.40 -6.92 -17.94
N ALA A 50 -9.72 -6.94 -17.73
CA ALA A 50 -10.31 -6.84 -16.39
C ALA A 50 -9.88 -7.99 -15.47
N GLN A 51 -9.84 -9.22 -15.99
CA GLN A 51 -9.37 -10.38 -15.24
C GLN A 51 -7.89 -10.24 -14.85
N THR A 52 -7.03 -9.81 -15.78
CA THR A 52 -5.61 -9.55 -15.50
C THR A 52 -5.45 -8.51 -14.39
N ALA A 53 -6.19 -7.39 -14.47
CA ALA A 53 -6.16 -6.35 -13.43
C ALA A 53 -6.57 -6.88 -12.05
N VAL A 54 -7.55 -7.79 -12.00
CA VAL A 54 -7.95 -8.47 -10.75
C VAL A 54 -6.82 -9.34 -10.22
N GLU A 55 -6.20 -10.19 -11.02
CA GLU A 55 -5.11 -11.06 -10.57
C GLU A 55 -3.87 -10.27 -10.13
N ASP A 56 -3.50 -9.23 -10.87
CA ASP A 56 -2.38 -8.36 -10.50
C ASP A 56 -2.66 -7.62 -9.19
N SER A 57 -3.90 -7.16 -8.97
CA SER A 57 -4.28 -6.53 -7.70
C SER A 57 -4.13 -7.50 -6.52
N LYS A 58 -4.53 -8.77 -6.68
CA LYS A 58 -4.34 -9.82 -5.66
C LYS A 58 -2.87 -10.05 -5.35
N ARG A 59 -2.02 -10.09 -6.39
CA ARG A 59 -0.55 -10.23 -6.23
C ARG A 59 0.02 -9.07 -5.41
N ILE A 60 -0.32 -7.83 -5.78
CA ILE A 60 0.14 -6.62 -5.09
C ILE A 60 -0.28 -6.65 -3.61
N PHE A 61 -1.55 -6.95 -3.30
CA PHE A 61 -1.99 -7.05 -1.90
C PHE A 61 -1.27 -8.17 -1.13
N THR A 62 -0.99 -9.29 -1.77
CA THR A 62 -0.23 -10.39 -1.16
C THR A 62 1.19 -9.94 -0.77
N GLU A 63 1.88 -9.21 -1.66
CA GLU A 63 3.20 -8.65 -1.39
C GLU A 63 3.18 -7.60 -0.26
N LEU A 64 2.16 -6.75 -0.22
CA LEU A 64 1.95 -5.78 0.86
C LEU A 64 1.74 -6.47 2.20
N ILE A 65 0.87 -7.50 2.26
CA ILE A 65 0.63 -8.28 3.48
C ILE A 65 1.93 -8.92 3.98
N ARG A 66 2.72 -9.52 3.08
CA ARG A 66 4.02 -10.11 3.42
C ARG A 66 4.97 -9.05 3.99
N SER A 67 5.02 -7.88 3.37
CA SER A 67 5.86 -6.77 3.82
C SER A 67 5.45 -6.26 5.21
N ILE A 68 4.15 -6.11 5.46
CA ILE A 68 3.60 -5.70 6.77
C ILE A 68 3.92 -6.75 7.85
N LYS A 69 3.78 -8.05 7.53
CA LYS A 69 4.17 -9.14 8.44
C LYS A 69 5.65 -9.07 8.80
N LYS A 70 6.53 -8.82 7.82
CA LYS A 70 7.97 -8.64 8.07
C LYS A 70 8.25 -7.45 8.99
N ARG A 71 7.68 -6.27 8.68
CA ARG A 71 7.84 -5.06 9.51
C ARG A 71 7.32 -5.25 10.94
N ARG A 72 6.22 -5.99 11.11
CA ARG A 72 5.71 -6.35 12.44
C ARG A 72 6.78 -7.11 13.25
N SER A 73 7.41 -8.12 12.67
CA SER A 73 8.46 -8.89 13.35
C SER A 73 9.67 -8.01 13.69
N GLU A 74 10.07 -7.12 12.78
CA GLU A 74 11.17 -6.17 13.02
C GLU A 74 10.90 -5.26 14.23
N VAL A 75 9.70 -4.66 14.32
CA VAL A 75 9.33 -3.80 15.45
C VAL A 75 9.27 -4.59 16.76
N GLN A 76 8.71 -5.81 16.74
CA GLN A 76 8.68 -6.67 17.93
C GLN A 76 10.08 -6.98 18.43
N GLN A 77 11.01 -7.29 17.52
CA GLN A 77 12.39 -7.59 17.89
C GLN A 77 13.08 -6.36 18.51
N LEU A 78 12.91 -5.17 17.91
CA LEU A 78 13.47 -3.93 18.46
C LEU A 78 12.99 -3.64 19.89
N ILE A 79 11.71 -3.87 20.18
CA ILE A 79 11.17 -3.69 21.53
C ILE A 79 11.82 -4.68 22.51
N ARG A 80 11.94 -5.96 22.13
CA ARG A 80 12.54 -7.00 22.97
C ARG A 80 14.03 -6.78 23.21
N ASP A 81 14.75 -6.30 22.22
CA ASP A 81 16.18 -6.00 22.35
C ASP A 81 16.40 -4.81 23.30
N GLN A 82 15.57 -3.77 23.18
CA GLN A 82 15.62 -2.62 24.08
C GLN A 82 15.21 -2.99 25.51
N GLU A 83 14.17 -3.80 25.68
CA GLU A 83 13.76 -4.35 26.99
C GLU A 83 14.92 -5.10 27.64
N ARG A 84 15.54 -6.05 26.92
CA ARG A 84 16.66 -6.85 27.43
C ARG A 84 17.85 -5.98 27.82
N ALA A 85 18.20 -4.99 27.00
CA ALA A 85 19.29 -4.06 27.29
C ALA A 85 18.98 -3.17 28.51
N ALA A 86 17.73 -2.72 28.66
CA ALA A 86 17.33 -1.91 29.81
C ALA A 86 17.34 -2.73 31.11
N VAL A 87 16.82 -3.97 31.07
CA VAL A 87 16.85 -4.89 32.22
C VAL A 87 18.27 -5.22 32.63
N SER A 88 19.15 -5.57 31.67
CA SER A 88 20.54 -5.89 31.96
C SER A 88 21.29 -4.73 32.64
N ARG A 89 21.07 -3.49 32.18
CA ARG A 89 21.64 -2.29 32.85
C ARG A 89 21.08 -2.09 34.25
N ALA A 90 19.78 -2.31 34.45
CA ALA A 90 19.15 -2.17 35.76
C ALA A 90 19.66 -3.24 36.74
N GLU A 91 19.87 -4.47 36.28
CA GLU A 91 20.44 -5.56 37.09
C GLU A 91 21.89 -5.26 37.50
N GLU A 92 22.71 -4.72 36.60
CA GLU A 92 24.07 -4.28 36.93
C GLU A 92 24.08 -3.16 37.99
N GLN A 93 23.20 -2.16 37.84
CA GLN A 93 23.04 -1.11 38.83
C GLN A 93 22.55 -1.64 40.18
N LEU A 94 21.60 -2.58 40.17
CA LEU A 94 21.09 -3.23 41.38
C LEU A 94 22.22 -3.96 42.12
N GLU A 95 23.09 -4.67 41.41
CA GLU A 95 24.19 -5.40 42.03
C GLU A 95 25.24 -4.45 42.63
N LYS A 96 25.54 -3.35 41.91
CA LYS A 96 26.40 -2.28 42.45
C LYS A 96 25.83 -1.67 43.73
N LEU A 97 24.52 -1.39 43.77
CA LEU A 97 23.85 -0.85 44.95
C LEU A 97 23.86 -1.82 46.13
N LYS A 98 23.66 -3.13 45.91
CA LYS A 98 23.77 -4.12 46.99
C LYS A 98 25.16 -4.11 47.62
N LYS A 99 26.20 -4.08 46.77
CA LYS A 99 27.59 -4.02 47.25
C LYS A 99 27.87 -2.75 48.04
N GLU A 100 27.39 -1.60 47.55
CA GLU A 100 27.51 -0.33 48.26
C GLU A 100 26.79 -0.37 49.62
N ILE A 101 25.59 -0.93 49.69
CA ILE A 101 24.86 -1.13 50.95
C ILE A 101 25.66 -2.02 51.92
N ASP A 102 26.27 -3.11 51.45
CA ASP A 102 27.05 -4.01 52.31
C ASP A 102 28.35 -3.37 52.80
N ASP A 103 29.03 -2.59 51.94
CA ASP A 103 30.19 -1.78 52.34
C ASP A 103 29.81 -0.71 53.37
N LEU A 104 28.67 -0.04 53.19
CA LEU A 104 28.15 0.95 54.13
C LEU A 104 27.76 0.31 55.47
N LYS A 105 27.16 -0.87 55.48
CA LYS A 105 26.87 -1.63 56.71
C LYS A 105 28.15 -2.01 57.46
N ARG A 106 29.22 -2.36 56.74
CA ARG A 106 30.53 -2.63 57.36
C ARG A 106 31.08 -1.36 58.01
N ILE A 107 31.09 -0.24 57.29
CA ILE A 107 31.56 1.06 57.80
C ILE A 107 30.73 1.49 59.03
N ASP A 108 29.40 1.34 58.99
CA ASP A 108 28.52 1.63 60.14
C ASP A 108 28.86 0.78 61.37
N ALA A 109 29.12 -0.53 61.18
CA ALA A 109 29.52 -1.42 62.27
C ALA A 109 30.89 -1.04 62.87
N GLU A 110 31.88 -0.72 62.04
CA GLU A 110 33.20 -0.25 62.47
C GLU A 110 33.11 1.08 63.22
N MET A 111 32.31 2.03 62.73
CA MET A 111 32.07 3.31 63.39
C MET A 111 31.38 3.14 64.74
N LYS A 112 30.40 2.22 64.86
CA LYS A 112 29.76 1.89 66.15
C LYS A 112 30.77 1.35 67.15
N GLN A 113 31.58 0.37 66.76
CA GLN A 113 32.64 -0.16 67.62
C GLN A 113 33.64 0.92 68.05
N LEU A 114 34.04 1.80 67.12
CA LEU A 114 34.92 2.91 67.45
C LEU A 114 34.28 3.90 68.43
N SER A 115 32.98 4.14 68.32
CA SER A 115 32.26 5.05 69.24
C SER A 115 32.08 4.48 70.66
N GLU A 116 32.09 3.15 70.80
CA GLU A 116 31.94 2.45 72.07
C GLU A 116 33.29 2.15 72.76
N THR A 117 34.42 2.57 72.16
CA THR A 117 35.75 2.29 72.73
C THR A 117 36.08 3.20 73.91
N ASP A 118 36.62 2.61 74.99
CA ASP A 118 37.17 3.35 76.13
C ASP A 118 38.59 3.90 75.85
N ASP A 119 39.24 3.47 74.76
CA ASP A 119 40.56 3.98 74.34
C ASP A 119 40.42 5.26 73.50
N HIS A 120 40.45 6.40 74.18
CA HIS A 120 40.33 7.71 73.54
C HIS A 120 41.50 8.07 72.61
N ILE A 121 42.69 7.45 72.76
CA ILE A 121 43.82 7.68 71.84
C ILE A 121 43.55 6.96 70.53
N HIS A 122 43.10 5.70 70.58
CA HIS A 122 42.69 4.93 69.41
C HIS A 122 41.53 5.62 68.66
N PHE A 123 40.53 6.14 69.39
CA PHE A 123 39.43 6.91 68.80
C PHE A 123 39.92 8.10 67.96
N LEU A 124 40.82 8.92 68.52
CA LEU A 124 41.36 10.10 67.83
C LEU A 124 42.24 9.74 66.62
N GLN A 125 42.93 8.60 66.66
CA GLN A 125 43.75 8.11 65.54
C GLN A 125 42.90 7.62 64.35
N CYS A 126 41.74 7.02 64.62
CA CYS A 126 40.89 6.44 63.58
C CYS A 126 39.87 7.42 62.97
N LEU A 127 39.50 8.49 63.69
CA LEU A 127 38.54 9.50 63.23
C LEU A 127 38.80 10.07 61.81
N PRO A 128 40.07 10.37 61.41
CA PRO A 128 40.37 10.92 60.10
C PRO A 128 40.18 9.94 58.93
N PHE A 129 40.03 8.64 59.21
CA PHE A 129 39.87 7.59 58.19
C PHE A 129 38.41 7.28 57.84
N VAL A 130 37.45 7.94 58.50
CA VAL A 130 36.02 7.75 58.21
C VAL A 130 35.71 8.33 56.82
N PRO A 131 35.24 7.52 55.85
CA PRO A 131 34.99 7.97 54.50
C PRO A 131 33.77 8.89 54.40
N GLU A 132 33.83 9.87 53.49
CA GLU A 132 32.75 10.80 53.20
C GLU A 132 31.67 10.10 52.34
N LEU A 133 30.46 9.94 52.89
CA LEU A 133 29.39 9.18 52.23
C LEU A 133 28.57 10.08 51.31
N THR A 134 28.46 9.72 50.02
CA THR A 134 27.61 10.44 49.05
C THR A 134 26.49 9.53 48.55
N GLY A 135 25.24 9.88 48.83
CA GLY A 135 24.08 9.14 48.35
C GLY A 135 23.76 9.49 46.90
N SER A 136 23.91 8.54 45.98
CA SER A 136 23.49 8.73 44.59
C SER A 136 22.02 8.33 44.40
N ALA A 137 21.22 9.22 43.82
CA ALA A 137 19.85 8.90 43.43
C ALA A 137 19.83 8.16 42.07
N VAL A 138 19.36 6.91 42.07
CA VAL A 138 19.17 6.14 40.84
C VAL A 138 17.77 6.43 40.28
N SER A 139 17.72 7.06 39.11
CA SER A 139 16.47 7.26 38.36
C SER A 139 16.40 6.25 37.21
N CYS A 140 15.36 5.42 37.17
CA CYS A 140 15.09 4.50 36.06
C CYS A 140 13.75 4.86 35.42
N HIS A 141 13.77 5.24 34.13
CA HIS A 141 12.56 5.49 33.34
C HIS A 141 12.38 4.36 32.32
N LEU A 142 11.35 3.53 32.49
CA LEU A 142 11.12 2.29 31.73
C LEU A 142 9.79 2.29 30.94
N SER A 143 9.45 3.42 30.30
CA SER A 143 8.19 3.52 29.52
C SER A 143 8.42 3.32 28.01
N PHE A 144 7.46 2.64 27.37
CA PHE A 144 7.35 2.47 25.91
C PHE A 144 6.19 3.28 25.31
N ASP A 145 5.58 4.22 26.05
CA ASP A 145 4.40 4.98 25.59
C ASP A 145 4.66 5.74 24.28
N ALA A 146 5.86 6.28 24.12
CA ALA A 146 6.28 6.93 22.88
C ALA A 146 6.22 5.97 21.68
N VAL A 147 6.64 4.71 21.86
CA VAL A 147 6.59 3.69 20.81
C VAL A 147 5.14 3.37 20.45
N LEU A 148 4.26 3.20 21.45
CA LEU A 148 2.83 2.98 21.22
C LEU A 148 2.20 4.15 20.45
N LYS A 149 2.52 5.39 20.82
CA LYS A 149 2.07 6.59 20.11
C LYS A 149 2.50 6.59 18.65
N THR A 150 3.76 6.25 18.36
CA THR A 150 4.26 6.11 16.99
C THR A 150 3.56 4.99 16.23
N MET A 151 3.23 3.87 16.87
CA MET A 151 2.47 2.77 16.26
C MET A 151 1.04 3.18 15.90
N PHE A 152 0.37 3.95 16.75
CA PHE A 152 -0.93 4.53 16.41
C PHE A 152 -0.83 5.46 15.20
N GLN A 153 0.19 6.32 15.14
CA GLN A 153 0.39 7.19 13.98
C GLN A 153 0.65 6.40 12.69
N LEU A 154 1.40 5.30 12.75
CA LEU A 154 1.61 4.42 11.61
C LEU A 154 0.29 3.83 11.11
N ARG A 155 -0.55 3.35 12.02
CA ARG A 155 -1.89 2.81 11.70
C ARG A 155 -2.74 3.85 10.99
N GLU A 156 -2.85 5.05 11.56
CA GLU A 156 -3.68 6.13 10.99
C GLU A 156 -3.20 6.52 9.59
N LYS A 157 -1.88 6.68 9.40
CA LYS A 157 -1.31 6.99 8.08
C LYS A 157 -1.61 5.90 7.05
N LEU A 158 -1.52 4.62 7.43
CA LEU A 158 -1.82 3.51 6.54
C LEU A 158 -3.30 3.47 6.16
N HIS A 159 -4.20 3.69 7.12
CA HIS A 159 -5.64 3.76 6.84
C HIS A 159 -5.99 4.94 5.93
N GLN A 160 -5.40 6.11 6.18
CA GLN A 160 -5.63 7.29 5.36
C GLN A 160 -5.16 7.06 3.92
N PHE A 161 -3.92 6.60 3.74
CA PHE A 161 -3.37 6.28 2.43
C PHE A 161 -4.22 5.24 1.68
N SER A 162 -4.66 4.18 2.37
CA SER A 162 -5.51 3.15 1.79
C SER A 162 -6.85 3.72 1.31
N ARG A 163 -7.48 4.60 2.10
CA ARG A 163 -8.75 5.23 1.77
C ARG A 163 -8.62 6.07 0.49
N GLU A 164 -7.66 6.99 0.48
CA GLU A 164 -7.40 7.87 -0.67
C GLU A 164 -7.10 7.07 -1.94
N THR A 165 -6.30 6.01 -1.82
CA THR A 165 -5.96 5.17 -2.97
C THR A 165 -7.18 4.43 -3.52
N ILE A 166 -8.04 3.90 -2.65
CA ILE A 166 -9.29 3.22 -3.08
C ILE A 166 -10.26 4.20 -3.74
N GLU A 167 -10.37 5.42 -3.23
CA GLU A 167 -11.17 6.49 -3.83
C GLU A 167 -10.66 6.83 -5.24
N ASN A 168 -9.34 6.96 -5.41
CA ASN A 168 -8.72 7.18 -6.71
C ASN A 168 -8.97 6.02 -7.69
N ILE A 169 -8.80 4.77 -7.24
CA ILE A 169 -9.11 3.58 -8.06
C ILE A 169 -10.59 3.62 -8.48
N THR A 170 -11.49 3.94 -7.55
CA THR A 170 -12.93 4.04 -7.83
C THR A 170 -13.22 5.12 -8.87
N ALA A 171 -12.55 6.27 -8.81
CA ALA A 171 -12.66 7.33 -9.82
C ALA A 171 -12.14 6.87 -11.18
N THR A 172 -10.99 6.17 -11.24
CA THR A 172 -10.47 5.59 -12.48
C THR A 172 -11.42 4.56 -13.07
N LEU A 173 -12.00 3.67 -12.26
CA LEU A 173 -12.97 2.67 -12.72
C LEU A 173 -14.24 3.30 -13.30
N LYS A 174 -14.73 4.41 -12.75
CA LYS A 174 -15.86 5.16 -13.33
C LYS A 174 -15.56 5.68 -14.73
N ASN A 175 -14.31 6.03 -15.02
CA ASN A 175 -13.88 6.49 -16.34
C ASN A 175 -13.66 5.34 -17.34
N ILE A 176 -13.52 4.10 -16.87
CA ILE A 176 -13.35 2.90 -17.71
C ILE A 176 -14.70 2.38 -18.25
N GLN A 177 -15.82 3.01 -17.87
CA GLN A 177 -17.13 2.65 -18.40
C GLN A 177 -17.11 2.64 -19.93
N LEU A 178 -17.32 1.44 -20.50
CA LEU A 178 -17.91 1.27 -21.82
C LEU A 178 -19.26 1.98 -21.74
N GLY A 179 -19.32 3.24 -22.18
CA GLY A 179 -20.48 4.09 -21.95
C GLY A 179 -21.76 3.37 -22.35
N GLY A 180 -22.76 3.40 -21.45
CA GLY A 180 -24.15 3.25 -21.86
C GLY A 180 -24.35 4.18 -23.05
N ALA A 181 -24.81 3.61 -24.16
CA ALA A 181 -24.74 4.17 -25.51
C ALA A 181 -24.75 5.71 -25.53
N PRO A 182 -23.59 6.37 -25.74
CA PRO A 182 -23.59 7.57 -26.55
C PRO A 182 -24.30 7.20 -27.84
N ASP A 183 -25.17 8.08 -28.32
CA ASP A 183 -25.72 7.97 -29.66
C ASP A 183 -24.55 8.03 -30.65
N TYR A 184 -23.90 6.90 -30.90
CA TYR A 184 -22.73 6.79 -31.75
C TYR A 184 -23.23 6.87 -33.18
N GLN A 185 -23.44 8.10 -33.66
CA GLN A 185 -23.89 8.33 -35.04
C GLN A 185 -22.88 7.74 -36.04
N THR A 186 -21.61 7.50 -35.66
CA THR A 186 -20.66 6.77 -36.50
C THR A 186 -19.74 5.78 -35.75
N ARG A 187 -19.46 4.63 -36.39
CA ARG A 187 -18.47 3.59 -36.03
C ARG A 187 -17.08 4.16 -35.69
N LYS A 188 -16.72 5.30 -36.29
CA LYS A 188 -15.41 5.97 -36.10
C LYS A 188 -15.25 6.53 -34.69
N ASP A 189 -16.34 6.91 -34.04
CA ASP A 189 -16.31 7.47 -32.69
C ASP A 189 -16.27 6.37 -31.63
N PHE A 190 -16.99 5.27 -31.87
CA PHE A 190 -16.86 4.03 -31.09
C PHE A 190 -15.43 3.48 -31.10
N LEU A 191 -14.83 3.34 -32.29
CA LEU A 191 -13.45 2.85 -32.43
C LEU A 191 -12.40 3.80 -31.85
N ARG A 192 -12.69 5.10 -31.74
CA ARG A 192 -11.77 6.07 -31.13
C ARG A 192 -11.75 5.94 -29.62
N CYS A 193 -12.92 5.84 -28.98
CA CYS A 193 -13.00 5.55 -27.55
C CYS A 193 -12.35 4.20 -27.21
N PHE A 194 -12.62 3.17 -28.03
CA PHE A 194 -12.03 1.86 -27.84
C PHE A 194 -10.51 1.86 -28.04
N ARG A 195 -9.99 2.59 -29.03
CA ARG A 195 -8.55 2.74 -29.27
C ARG A 195 -7.85 3.41 -28.10
N VAL A 196 -8.40 4.51 -27.58
CA VAL A 196 -7.80 5.22 -26.42
C VAL A 196 -7.78 4.31 -25.18
N ALA A 197 -8.82 3.49 -24.97
CA ALA A 197 -8.85 2.49 -23.91
C ALA A 197 -7.81 1.37 -24.10
N LEU A 198 -7.62 0.90 -25.34
CA LEU A 198 -6.62 -0.12 -25.67
C LEU A 198 -5.19 0.41 -25.55
N GLU A 199 -4.94 1.64 -25.98
CA GLU A 199 -3.65 2.31 -25.84
C GLU A 199 -3.29 2.51 -24.37
N ALA A 200 -4.24 2.92 -23.52
CA ALA A 200 -4.01 3.01 -22.08
C ALA A 200 -3.63 1.65 -21.45
N ALA A 201 -4.23 0.55 -21.90
CA ALA A 201 -3.93 -0.81 -21.43
C ALA A 201 -2.54 -1.31 -21.89
N LEU A 202 -2.13 -1.00 -23.13
CA LEU A 202 -0.81 -1.39 -23.65
C LEU A 202 0.34 -0.59 -23.00
N HIS A 203 0.08 0.67 -22.62
CA HIS A 203 1.09 1.48 -21.90
C HIS A 203 1.31 1.00 -20.46
N SER A 204 0.36 0.29 -19.83
CA SER A 204 0.61 -0.41 -18.57
C SER A 204 1.50 -1.64 -18.75
N GLU A 205 1.30 -2.44 -19.80
CA GLU A 205 2.10 -3.66 -20.05
C GLU A 205 3.57 -3.35 -20.39
N ASN A 206 3.85 -2.27 -21.14
CA ASN A 206 5.22 -1.85 -21.44
C ASN A 206 6.00 -1.35 -20.21
N LYS A 207 5.31 -0.89 -19.16
CA LYS A 207 5.95 -0.44 -17.91
C LYS A 207 6.48 -1.62 -17.08
N ASP A 208 5.85 -2.79 -17.20
CA ASP A 208 6.28 -4.03 -16.55
C ASP A 208 7.42 -4.72 -17.32
N ALA A 209 7.43 -4.65 -18.66
CA ALA A 209 8.55 -5.13 -19.47
C ALA A 209 9.86 -4.34 -19.20
N GLY A 210 9.77 -3.02 -19.01
CA GLY A 210 10.92 -2.18 -18.66
C GLY A 210 11.50 -2.43 -17.26
N ARG A 211 10.73 -3.06 -16.36
CA ARG A 211 11.19 -3.44 -15.02
C ARG A 211 11.89 -4.80 -15.02
N ALA A 212 11.45 -5.73 -15.88
CA ALA A 212 12.11 -7.02 -16.08
C ALA A 212 13.50 -6.88 -16.74
N GLY A 213 13.67 -5.91 -17.65
CA GLY A 213 14.96 -5.67 -18.33
C GLY A 213 16.07 -5.10 -17.41
N LYS A 214 15.73 -4.42 -16.31
CA LYS A 214 16.72 -3.85 -15.37
C LYS A 214 17.23 -4.84 -14.32
N SER A 215 16.61 -6.02 -14.15
CA SER A 215 17.09 -7.06 -13.24
C SER A 215 18.12 -8.01 -13.86
N LEU A 216 18.41 -7.91 -15.17
CA LEU A 216 19.36 -8.79 -15.86
C LEU A 216 20.78 -8.19 -16.02
N GLN A 217 21.06 -7.03 -15.44
CA GLN A 217 22.38 -6.36 -15.53
C GLN A 217 23.10 -6.20 -14.18
N ILE A 218 22.65 -6.90 -13.15
CA ILE A 218 23.38 -7.00 -11.87
C ILE A 218 23.60 -8.48 -11.56
N GLN A 219 24.55 -9.08 -12.28
CA GLN A 219 25.30 -10.25 -11.84
C GLN A 219 26.69 -10.21 -12.45
#